data_AF-A0A1M7P4Q8-F1
#
_entry.id   AF-A0A1M7P4Q8-F1
#
_cell.length_a   1.000
_cell.length_b   1.000
_cell.length_c   1.000
_cell.angle_alpha   90.00
_cell.angle_beta   90.00
_cell.angle_gamma   90.00
#
_symmetry.space_group_name_H-M   'P 1'
#
loop_
_entity.id
_entity.type
_entity.pdbx_description
1 polymer ?
#
loop_
_entity_poly.entity_id
_entity_poly.type
_entity_poly.pdbx_seq_one_letter_code
_entity_poly.pdbx_strand_id
1 'polypeptide(L)'
;MGQDLYYFAGKLREEDIIKGNTHFAKYQYIETSAIKLFEELKEENYLIGTSFNQFSEKASYYMAELNIIHPFREGNGRTIREFIKILALKNGYQIKWNSINQKTLFKASVESVLNLDPLIKCIKGAIKS
;
A
#
# COMPACT_ATOMS: atom_id res chain seq x y z
N MET A 1 13.61 -28.52 3.19
CA MET A 1 13.01 -28.09 4.47
C MET A 1 12.76 -26.59 4.40
N GLY A 2 11.52 -26.15 4.54
CA GLY A 2 11.12 -24.74 4.41
C GLY A 2 9.65 -24.49 4.08
N GLN A 3 8.83 -25.55 3.95
CA GLN A 3 7.42 -25.43 3.56
C GLN A 3 6.44 -25.31 4.74
N ASP A 4 6.92 -25.36 5.98
CA ASP A 4 6.07 -25.33 7.19
C ASP A 4 6.00 -23.97 7.89
N LEU A 5 6.69 -22.92 7.41
CA LEU A 5 6.75 -21.66 8.18
C LEU A 5 5.56 -20.71 7.95
N TYR A 6 4.73 -20.90 6.91
CA TYR A 6 3.65 -19.97 6.59
C TYR A 6 2.47 -20.63 5.87
N TYR A 7 1.70 -21.48 6.55
CA TYR A 7 0.40 -21.97 6.06
C TYR A 7 -0.54 -20.83 5.57
N PHE A 8 -0.31 -19.60 6.04
CA PHE A 8 -1.07 -18.39 5.73
C PHE A 8 -0.45 -17.51 4.62
N ALA A 9 0.70 -17.87 4.03
CA ALA A 9 1.29 -17.04 2.97
C ALA A 9 0.34 -16.93 1.78
N GLY A 10 -0.15 -15.71 1.51
CA GLY A 10 -1.08 -15.42 0.42
C GLY A 10 -2.57 -15.65 0.74
N LYS A 11 -2.90 -16.12 1.95
CA LYS A 11 -4.30 -16.24 2.40
C LYS A 11 -4.77 -14.96 3.07
N LEU A 12 -5.98 -14.52 2.75
CA LEU A 12 -6.63 -13.43 3.48
C LEU A 12 -6.78 -13.83 4.95
N ARG A 13 -6.67 -12.86 5.86
CA ARG A 13 -6.94 -13.12 7.28
C ARG A 13 -8.44 -13.34 7.50
N GLU A 14 -8.75 -14.18 8.49
CA GLU A 14 -10.12 -14.51 8.90
C GLU A 14 -10.47 -13.93 10.29
N GLU A 15 -9.63 -13.02 10.79
CA GLU A 15 -9.81 -12.35 12.07
C GLU A 15 -9.58 -10.84 11.95
N ASP A 16 -10.25 -10.07 12.80
CA ASP A 16 -10.03 -8.64 12.94
C ASP A 16 -8.71 -8.38 13.66
N ILE A 17 -7.98 -7.36 13.20
CA ILE A 17 -6.68 -7.01 13.75
C ILE A 17 -6.60 -5.52 14.05
N ILE A 18 -5.86 -5.20 15.11
CA ILE A 18 -5.57 -3.85 15.58
C ILE A 18 -4.06 -3.74 15.72
N LYS A 19 -3.49 -2.60 15.32
CA LYS A 19 -2.08 -2.29 15.57
C LYS A 19 -1.95 -0.90 16.17
N GLY A 20 -1.52 -0.83 17.43
CA GLY A 20 -1.56 0.42 18.19
C GLY A 20 -3.01 0.89 18.30
N ASN A 21 -3.31 2.09 17.81
CA ASN A 21 -4.66 2.66 17.80
C ASN A 21 -5.37 2.52 16.44
N THR A 22 -4.75 1.84 15.47
CA THR A 22 -5.32 1.67 14.12
C THR A 22 -6.12 0.37 14.06
N HIS A 23 -7.43 0.51 13.83
CA HIS A 23 -8.31 -0.59 13.46
C HIS A 23 -8.26 -0.78 11.94
N PHE A 24 -7.94 -1.99 11.49
CA PHE A 24 -8.00 -2.33 10.07
C PHE A 24 -9.41 -2.76 9.67
N ALA A 25 -9.64 -2.93 8.37
CA ALA A 25 -10.94 -3.38 7.86
C ALA A 25 -11.42 -4.65 8.57
N LYS A 26 -12.74 -4.81 8.75
CA LYS A 26 -13.24 -6.10 9.25
C LYS A 26 -12.91 -7.20 8.24
N TYR A 27 -12.51 -8.37 8.72
CA TYR A 27 -12.00 -9.42 7.84
C TYR A 27 -13.00 -9.83 6.74
N GLN A 28 -14.30 -9.80 7.07
CA GLN A 28 -15.42 -10.10 6.17
C GLN A 28 -15.52 -9.14 4.96
N TYR A 29 -14.92 -7.96 5.05
CA TYR A 29 -14.94 -6.95 3.98
C TYR A 29 -13.63 -6.86 3.21
N ILE A 30 -12.59 -7.65 3.55
CA ILE A 30 -11.28 -7.55 2.90
C ILE A 30 -11.41 -7.79 1.39
N GLU A 31 -12.08 -8.87 0.99
CA GLU A 31 -12.18 -9.25 -0.42
C GLU A 31 -12.98 -8.21 -1.21
N THR A 32 -14.16 -7.82 -0.72
CA THR A 32 -15.01 -6.84 -1.40
C THR A 32 -14.36 -5.45 -1.47
N SER A 33 -13.70 -4.99 -0.40
CA SER A 33 -12.94 -3.73 -0.41
C SER A 33 -11.75 -3.77 -1.36
N ALA A 34 -11.00 -4.87 -1.40
CA ALA A 34 -9.86 -5.02 -2.29
C ALA A 34 -10.28 -5.06 -3.76
N ILE A 35 -11.34 -5.81 -4.09
CA ILE A 35 -11.90 -5.86 -5.45
C ILE A 35 -12.28 -4.44 -5.90
N LYS A 36 -13.06 -3.73 -5.09
CA LYS A 36 -13.48 -2.37 -5.40
C LYS A 36 -12.29 -1.44 -5.65
N LEU A 37 -11.28 -1.49 -4.79
CA LEU A 37 -10.08 -0.66 -4.91
C LEU A 37 -9.29 -0.95 -6.20
N PHE A 38 -9.19 -2.22 -6.59
CA PHE A 38 -8.48 -2.60 -7.82
C PHE A 38 -9.29 -2.36 -9.10
N GLU A 39 -10.62 -2.39 -9.01
CA GLU A 39 -11.51 -1.93 -10.09
C GLU A 39 -11.32 -0.42 -10.33
N GLU A 40 -11.30 0.39 -9.29
CA GLU A 40 -10.99 1.83 -9.38
C GLU A 40 -9.62 2.07 -10.03
N LEU A 41 -8.57 1.36 -9.57
CA LEU A 41 -7.24 1.48 -10.17
C LEU A 41 -7.21 1.12 -11.66
N LYS A 42 -8.01 0.13 -12.06
CA LYS A 42 -8.14 -0.29 -13.45
C LYS A 42 -8.87 0.76 -14.28
N GLU A 43 -9.93 1.36 -13.75
CA GLU A 43 -10.66 2.47 -14.38
C GLU A 43 -9.78 3.70 -14.57
N GLU A 44 -8.85 3.94 -13.63
CA GLU A 44 -7.81 4.98 -13.74
C GLU A 44 -6.62 4.57 -14.64
N ASN A 45 -6.80 3.54 -15.48
CA ASN A 45 -5.80 3.03 -16.41
C ASN A 45 -4.44 2.72 -15.74
N TYR A 46 -4.46 2.21 -14.51
CA TYR A 46 -3.26 1.92 -13.72
C TYR A 46 -2.30 3.13 -13.61
N LEU A 47 -2.85 4.34 -13.59
CA LEU A 47 -2.15 5.63 -13.51
C LEU A 47 -1.27 5.95 -14.72
N ILE A 48 -1.40 5.21 -15.82
CA ILE A 48 -0.61 5.40 -17.04
C ILE A 48 -0.90 6.77 -17.66
N GLY A 49 0.18 7.49 -17.98
CA GLY A 49 0.10 8.82 -18.59
C GLY A 49 -0.15 9.96 -17.60
N THR A 50 -0.21 9.68 -16.29
CA THR A 50 -0.31 10.73 -15.27
C THR A 50 1.00 11.50 -15.11
N SER A 51 0.91 12.77 -14.73
CA SER A 51 2.10 13.54 -14.35
C SER A 51 2.72 12.98 -13.06
N PHE A 52 4.00 13.29 -12.80
CA PHE A 52 4.69 12.87 -11.58
C PHE A 52 3.93 13.22 -10.28
N ASN A 53 3.33 14.41 -10.22
CA ASN A 53 2.55 14.84 -9.06
C ASN A 53 1.27 13.99 -8.90
N GLN A 54 0.51 13.82 -9.98
CA GLN A 54 -0.71 13.00 -9.98
C GLN A 54 -0.42 11.53 -9.65
N PHE A 55 0.64 10.96 -10.23
CA PHE A 55 1.08 9.61 -9.90
C PHE A 55 1.38 9.48 -8.41
N SER A 56 2.13 10.41 -7.84
CA SER A 56 2.53 10.37 -6.43
C SER A 56 1.34 10.50 -5.47
N GLU A 57 0.37 11.34 -5.83
CA GLU A 57 -0.89 11.51 -5.10
C GLU A 57 -1.74 10.24 -5.15
N LYS A 58 -2.00 9.72 -6.35
CA LYS A 58 -2.82 8.51 -6.54
C LYS A 58 -2.15 7.27 -5.97
N ALA A 59 -0.86 7.07 -6.19
CA ALA A 59 -0.12 5.95 -5.58
C ALA A 59 -0.16 6.01 -4.04
N SER A 60 -0.14 7.21 -3.46
CA SER A 60 -0.28 7.39 -2.01
C SER A 60 -1.68 7.00 -1.54
N TYR A 61 -2.72 7.38 -2.30
CA TYR A 61 -4.10 6.96 -2.04
C TYR A 61 -4.24 5.43 -2.03
N TYR A 62 -3.83 4.74 -3.09
CA TYR A 62 -3.90 3.27 -3.14
C TYR A 62 -3.07 2.59 -2.05
N MET A 63 -1.91 3.17 -1.70
CA MET A 63 -1.09 2.66 -0.60
C MET A 63 -1.80 2.82 0.76
N ALA A 64 -2.46 3.96 0.99
CA ALA A 64 -3.22 4.22 2.21
C ALA A 64 -4.44 3.28 2.34
N GLU A 65 -5.20 3.11 1.26
CA GLU A 65 -6.35 2.20 1.24
C GLU A 65 -5.93 0.74 1.50
N LEU A 66 -4.88 0.27 0.84
CA LEU A 66 -4.34 -1.07 1.10
C LEU A 66 -3.81 -1.24 2.53
N ASN A 67 -3.24 -0.18 3.12
CA ASN A 67 -2.81 -0.21 4.52
C ASN A 67 -4.00 -0.38 5.48
N ILE A 68 -5.18 0.16 5.16
CA ILE A 68 -6.42 0.01 5.95
C ILE A 68 -7.07 -1.36 5.71
N ILE A 69 -7.14 -1.83 4.46
CA ILE A 69 -7.66 -3.16 4.12
C ILE A 69 -6.85 -4.23 4.87
N HIS A 70 -5.52 -4.09 4.86
CA HIS A 70 -4.58 -4.92 5.62
C HIS A 70 -4.87 -6.43 5.47
N PRO A 71 -4.83 -6.96 4.23
CA PRO A 71 -5.49 -8.22 3.87
C PRO A 71 -4.89 -9.47 4.53
N PHE A 72 -3.63 -9.43 4.95
CA PHE A 72 -2.91 -10.59 5.48
C PHE A 72 -2.73 -10.52 6.99
N ARG A 73 -2.46 -11.67 7.62
CA ARG A 73 -2.11 -11.71 9.05
C ARG A 73 -0.77 -11.04 9.36
N GLU A 74 0.20 -11.22 8.47
CA GLU A 74 1.51 -10.60 8.52
C GLU A 74 2.02 -10.28 7.11
N GLY A 75 3.06 -9.45 7.00
CA GLY A 75 3.71 -9.16 5.73
C GLY A 75 3.06 -8.06 4.89
N ASN A 76 1.90 -7.51 5.29
CA ASN A 76 1.19 -6.44 4.56
C ASN A 76 2.11 -5.31 4.10
N GLY A 77 2.88 -4.73 5.02
CA GLY A 77 3.78 -3.63 4.67
C GLY A 77 4.81 -3.98 3.59
N ARG A 78 5.30 -5.23 3.54
CA ARG A 78 6.21 -5.67 2.47
C ARG A 78 5.45 -5.82 1.15
N THR A 79 4.32 -6.51 1.17
CA THR A 79 3.49 -6.75 -0.02
C THR A 79 3.00 -5.46 -0.66
N ILE A 80 2.49 -4.52 0.15
CA ILE A 80 1.98 -3.22 -0.32
C ILE A 80 3.12 -2.39 -0.93
N ARG A 81 4.30 -2.34 -0.30
CA ARG A 81 5.44 -1.62 -0.85
C ARG A 81 5.96 -2.20 -2.16
N GLU A 82 5.92 -3.51 -2.32
CA GLU A 82 6.28 -4.16 -3.59
C GLU A 82 5.21 -3.92 -4.67
N PHE A 83 3.93 -3.96 -4.32
CA PHE A 83 2.85 -3.58 -5.23
C PHE A 83 3.02 -2.15 -5.76
N ILE A 84 3.25 -1.18 -4.87
CA ILE A 84 3.48 0.23 -5.26
C ILE A 84 4.75 0.39 -6.11
N LYS A 85 5.82 -0.38 -5.83
CA LYS A 85 7.01 -0.41 -6.71
C LYS A 85 6.68 -0.92 -8.11
N ILE A 86 5.91 -2.00 -8.23
CA ILE A 86 5.53 -2.55 -9.54
C ILE A 86 4.64 -1.55 -10.30
N LEU A 87 3.69 -0.91 -9.61
CA LEU A 87 2.85 0.13 -10.20
C LEU A 87 3.69 1.32 -10.68
N ALA A 88 4.66 1.76 -9.89
CA ALA A 88 5.60 2.81 -10.29
C ALA A 88 6.44 2.41 -11.51
N LEU A 89 6.99 1.19 -11.53
CA LEU A 89 7.78 0.70 -12.65
C LEU A 89 6.98 0.66 -13.95
N LYS A 90 5.71 0.26 -13.91
CA LYS A 90 4.81 0.31 -15.08
C LYS A 90 4.58 1.73 -15.60
N ASN A 91 4.73 2.72 -14.73
CA ASN A 91 4.57 4.14 -15.03
C ASN A 91 5.91 4.86 -15.30
N GLY A 92 7.00 4.11 -15.49
CA GLY A 92 8.32 4.67 -15.80
C GLY A 92 9.08 5.23 -14.59
N TYR A 93 8.62 4.97 -13.37
CA TYR A 93 9.24 5.44 -12.14
C TYR A 93 9.94 4.32 -11.38
N GLN A 94 11.06 4.63 -10.73
CA GLN A 94 11.73 3.71 -9.81
C GLN A 94 11.61 4.19 -8.37
N ILE A 95 10.97 3.40 -7.51
CA ILE A 95 10.90 3.70 -6.07
C ILE A 95 12.05 3.02 -5.32
N LYS A 96 12.82 3.80 -4.57
CA LYS A 96 13.87 3.34 -3.66
C LYS A 96 13.49 3.62 -2.21
N TRP A 97 12.72 2.73 -1.58
CA TRP A 97 12.26 2.91 -0.20
C TRP A 97 13.39 3.18 0.82
N ASN A 98 14.60 2.67 0.56
CA ASN A 98 15.76 2.90 1.43
C ASN A 98 16.25 4.36 1.43
N SER A 99 15.77 5.22 0.52
CA SER A 99 16.03 6.67 0.59
C SER A 99 15.15 7.40 1.60
N ILE A 100 14.08 6.74 2.09
CA ILE A 100 13.18 7.28 3.10
C ILE A 100 13.46 6.59 4.43
N ASN A 101 13.52 7.37 5.50
CA ASN A 101 13.63 6.81 6.83
C ASN A 101 12.40 5.93 7.14
N GLN A 102 12.62 4.69 7.58
CA GLN A 102 11.56 3.72 7.84
C GLN A 102 10.52 4.22 8.86
N LYS A 103 10.96 4.94 9.91
CA LYS A 103 10.05 5.51 10.92
C LYS A 103 9.20 6.62 10.31
N THR A 104 9.76 7.43 9.42
CA THR A 104 9.02 8.48 8.71
C THR A 104 7.94 7.87 7.81
N LEU A 105 8.29 6.87 6.99
CA LEU A 105 7.32 6.19 6.13
C LEU A 105 6.21 5.51 6.95
N PHE A 106 6.57 4.88 8.08
CA PHE A 106 5.60 4.27 8.98
C PHE A 106 4.63 5.31 9.55
N LYS A 107 5.14 6.44 10.09
CA LYS A 107 4.31 7.52 10.61
C LYS A 107 3.37 8.08 9.54
N ALA A 108 3.89 8.35 8.35
CA ALA A 108 3.09 8.82 7.22
C ALA A 108 2.00 7.83 6.81
N SER A 109 2.28 6.53 6.88
CA SER A 109 1.29 5.48 6.58
C SER A 109 0.19 5.35 7.65
N VAL A 110 0.47 5.73 8.90
CA VAL A 110 -0.54 5.78 9.97
C VAL A 110 -1.36 7.06 9.85
N GLU A 111 -0.71 8.19 9.55
CA GLU A 111 -1.36 9.49 9.41
C GLU A 111 -2.25 9.57 8.16
N SER A 112 -1.96 8.77 7.11
CA SER A 112 -2.71 8.78 5.84
C SER A 112 -4.19 8.45 5.95
N VAL A 113 -4.65 7.94 7.11
CA VAL A 113 -6.07 7.77 7.42
C VAL A 113 -6.80 9.12 7.55
N LEU A 114 -6.08 10.15 8.01
CA LEU A 114 -6.61 11.49 8.24
C LEU A 114 -6.03 12.53 7.27
N ASN A 115 -4.76 12.37 6.90
CA ASN A 115 -4.02 13.31 6.08
C ASN A 115 -3.01 12.58 5.19
N LEU A 116 -3.24 12.64 3.88
CA LEU A 116 -2.44 11.92 2.89
C LEU A 116 -1.09 12.61 2.59
N ASP A 117 -0.96 13.91 2.86
CA ASP A 117 0.20 14.73 2.45
C ASP A 117 1.57 14.20 2.90
N PRO A 118 1.75 13.69 4.14
CA PRO A 118 3.03 13.13 4.55
C PRO A 118 3.42 11.90 3.74
N LEU A 119 2.43 11.08 3.35
CA LEU A 119 2.67 9.89 2.53
C LEU A 119 3.03 10.29 1.10
N ILE A 120 2.36 11.30 0.54
CA ILE A 120 2.70 11.89 -0.77
C ILE A 120 4.15 12.38 -0.77
N LYS A 121 4.58 13.10 0.27
CA LYS A 121 5.97 13.55 0.41
C LYS A 121 6.95 12.37 0.46
N CYS A 122 6.60 11.29 1.15
CA CYS A 122 7.42 10.07 1.19
C CYS A 122 7.52 9.41 -0.19
N ILE A 123 6.42 9.27 -0.93
CA ILE A 123 6.43 8.68 -2.27
C ILE A 123 7.26 9.55 -3.22
N LYS A 124 7.04 10.87 -3.25
CA LYS A 124 7.83 11.80 -4.09
C LYS A 124 9.32 11.69 -3.80
N GLY A 125 9.72 11.67 -2.53
CA GLY A 125 11.13 11.54 -2.13
C GLY A 125 11.73 10.15 -2.37
N ALA A 126 10.90 9.13 -2.57
CA ALA A 126 11.35 7.76 -2.85
C ALA A 126 11.52 7.48 -4.34
N ILE A 127 10.81 8.21 -5.21
CA ILE A 127 10.92 8.08 -6.66
C ILE A 127 12.24 8.72 -7.12
N LYS A 128 13.00 7.99 -7.94
CA LYS A 128 14.11 8.56 -8.71
C LYS A 128 13.70 8.77 -10.15
N SER A 129 14.11 9.92 -10.70
CA SER A 129 14.20 10.19 -12.13
C SER A 129 15.32 9.37 -12.77
#